data_AF-A0A8H4RBI5-F1
#
_entry.id   AF-A0A8H4RBI5-F1
#
_cell.length_a   1.000
_cell.length_b   1.000
_cell.length_c   1.000
_cell.angle_alpha   90.00
_cell.angle_beta   90.00
_cell.angle_gamma   90.00
#
_symmetry.space_group_name_H-M   'P 1'
#
loop_
_entity.id
_entity.type
_entity.pdbx_description
1 polymer ?
#
loop_
_entity_poly.entity_id
_entity_poly.type
_entity_poly.pdbx_seq_one_letter_code
_entity_poly.pdbx_strand_id
1 'polypeptide(L)'
;MSSSSFFQKQEYHPVADEEQLANDETLQHAASPTHPDSSLKKFISIILCSLVITALCGASFFVGTSYGKYEPSIQNVDDVMSQPGSIPRPFLYNGLFSSPPSNSTDGAWLELFPPKKGFLNHLTVDKQRGSFAVFHQLHCLQSVRLGYYTALSAMNQSRQLTDEEMRLEFVGSPTHVRHCIDYIRQSLMCHADTNIEPVVQEQNSVVGFGSTHYCRNYDALKERVAALQRLEENANTDVA
;
A
#
# COMPACT_ATOMS: atom_id res chain seq x y z
N MET A 1 41.21 -13.80 17.55
CA MET A 1 42.23 -13.72 16.48
C MET A 1 41.62 -12.87 15.38
N SER A 2 41.68 -11.56 15.53
CA SER A 2 42.72 -10.65 15.00
C SER A 2 42.52 -10.37 13.51
N SER A 3 42.27 -9.08 13.28
CA SER A 3 42.02 -8.35 12.05
C SER A 3 43.19 -8.38 11.07
N SER A 4 42.93 -7.76 9.89
CA SER A 4 43.84 -7.21 8.86
C SER A 4 43.72 -7.96 7.54
N SER A 5 43.74 -7.38 6.34
CA SER A 5 43.76 -6.01 5.80
C SER A 5 43.92 -6.21 4.29
N PHE A 6 43.20 -5.52 3.40
CA PHE A 6 43.51 -5.56 1.97
C PHE A 6 43.47 -4.15 1.36
N PHE A 7 44.62 -3.50 1.40
CA PHE A 7 44.96 -2.37 0.55
C PHE A 7 46.09 -2.86 -0.37
N GLN A 8 45.84 -2.94 -1.69
CA GLN A 8 46.89 -3.20 -2.66
C GLN A 8 47.22 -1.91 -3.41
N LYS A 9 48.51 -1.62 -3.38
CA LYS A 9 49.21 -0.42 -3.85
C LYS A 9 49.39 -0.52 -5.36
N GLN A 10 49.23 0.62 -6.03
CA GLN A 10 49.43 0.82 -7.47
C GLN A 10 50.94 0.80 -7.79
N GLU A 11 51.35 0.03 -8.80
CA GLU A 11 52.74 -0.11 -9.22
C GLU A 11 53.01 0.74 -10.47
N TYR A 12 54.14 1.45 -10.46
CA TYR A 12 54.61 2.39 -11.47
C TYR A 12 55.64 1.69 -12.36
N HIS A 13 55.54 1.85 -13.69
CA HIS A 13 56.56 1.41 -14.64
C HIS A 13 57.09 2.59 -15.49
N PRO A 14 58.41 2.78 -15.57
CA PRO A 14 59.05 3.88 -16.29
C PRO A 14 59.08 3.67 -17.82
N VAL A 15 59.17 4.80 -18.54
CA VAL A 15 59.29 4.92 -20.00
C VAL A 15 60.73 4.60 -20.43
N ALA A 16 60.90 3.92 -21.58
CA ALA A 16 62.19 3.74 -22.25
C ALA A 16 62.13 4.28 -23.69
N ASP A 17 62.73 5.46 -23.84
CA ASP A 17 63.67 6.02 -24.83
C ASP A 17 63.58 5.76 -26.36
N GLU A 18 63.79 6.87 -27.07
CA GLU A 18 63.57 7.22 -28.50
C GLU A 18 64.53 6.59 -29.53
N GLU A 19 65.35 5.59 -29.20
CA GLU A 19 66.51 5.24 -30.05
C GLU A 19 66.40 3.90 -30.79
N GLN A 20 65.26 3.63 -31.42
CA GLN A 20 65.16 2.62 -32.49
C GLN A 20 64.47 3.15 -33.75
N LEU A 21 64.39 4.48 -33.87
CA LEU A 21 63.77 5.19 -34.97
C LEU A 21 64.80 5.70 -36.00
N ALA A 22 65.70 4.84 -36.45
CA ALA A 22 66.55 5.10 -37.62
C ALA A 22 67.18 3.78 -38.02
N ASN A 23 67.37 3.54 -39.32
CA ASN A 23 68.01 2.36 -39.90
C ASN A 23 67.06 1.19 -40.17
N ASP A 24 66.00 1.41 -40.94
CA ASP A 24 65.85 0.59 -42.16
C ASP A 24 64.93 1.25 -43.20
N GLU A 25 65.04 2.57 -43.38
CA GLU A 25 64.72 3.17 -44.67
C GLU A 25 65.85 2.78 -45.62
N THR A 26 65.73 1.65 -46.33
CA THR A 26 65.97 1.55 -47.79
C THR A 26 65.96 0.09 -48.26
N LEU A 27 65.23 -0.13 -49.36
CA LEU A 27 65.17 -1.35 -50.19
C LEU A 27 64.23 -2.46 -49.73
N GLN A 28 62.93 -2.27 -50.00
CA GLN A 28 62.25 -3.08 -51.03
C GLN A 28 60.89 -2.47 -51.40
N HIS A 29 60.89 -1.61 -52.42
CA HIS A 29 59.69 -1.35 -53.22
C HIS A 29 59.42 -2.57 -54.11
N ALA A 30 58.49 -3.42 -53.69
CA ALA A 30 57.74 -4.28 -54.60
C ALA A 30 56.26 -3.83 -54.55
N ALA A 31 55.78 -3.36 -55.70
CA ALA A 31 54.42 -2.86 -55.87
C ALA A 31 53.38 -3.95 -55.58
N SER A 32 52.29 -3.56 -54.92
CA SER A 32 51.07 -4.37 -54.73
C SER A 32 49.84 -3.47 -54.92
N PRO A 33 48.72 -4.00 -55.43
CA PRO A 33 47.80 -3.27 -56.31
C PRO A 33 46.81 -2.36 -55.56
N THR A 34 46.34 -1.34 -56.27
CA THR A 34 45.29 -0.41 -55.83
C THR A 34 43.98 -1.14 -55.52
N HIS A 35 43.60 -1.21 -54.24
CA HIS A 35 42.26 -1.62 -53.83
C HIS A 35 41.27 -0.45 -53.99
N PRO A 36 40.10 -0.64 -54.62
CA PRO A 36 39.12 0.41 -54.81
C PRO A 36 38.41 0.75 -53.48
N ASP A 37 38.51 2.03 -53.11
CA ASP A 37 37.68 2.81 -52.18
C ASP A 37 36.99 2.05 -51.03
N SER A 38 37.79 1.57 -50.06
CA SER A 38 37.29 1.02 -48.79
C SER A 38 36.83 2.10 -47.81
N SER A 39 37.25 3.36 -48.03
CA SER A 39 36.96 4.48 -47.15
C SER A 39 35.53 4.97 -47.34
N LEU A 40 35.07 5.12 -48.59
CA LEU A 40 33.70 5.53 -48.89
C LEU A 40 32.67 4.48 -48.42
N LYS A 41 32.97 3.19 -48.57
CA LYS A 41 32.10 2.11 -48.07
C LYS A 41 31.97 2.12 -46.54
N LYS A 42 33.07 2.36 -45.82
CA LYS A 42 33.06 2.53 -44.35
C LYS A 42 32.27 3.77 -43.95
N PHE A 43 32.46 4.89 -44.65
CA PHE A 43 31.75 6.13 -44.39
C PHE A 43 30.23 5.99 -44.62
N ILE A 44 29.82 5.37 -45.73
CA ILE A 44 28.41 5.06 -46.01
C ILE A 44 27.84 4.12 -44.92
N SER A 45 28.59 3.11 -44.50
CA SER A 45 28.17 2.21 -43.42
C SER A 45 27.98 2.93 -42.09
N ILE A 46 28.85 3.87 -41.73
CA ILE A 46 28.74 4.67 -40.50
C ILE A 46 27.50 5.57 -40.55
N ILE A 47 27.23 6.21 -41.69
CA ILE A 47 26.04 7.03 -41.89
C ILE A 47 24.77 6.18 -41.77
N LEU A 48 24.72 5.03 -42.42
CA LEU A 48 23.57 4.12 -42.35
C LEU A 48 23.34 3.62 -40.92
N CYS A 49 24.39 3.22 -40.19
CA CYS A 49 24.27 2.84 -38.79
C CYS A 49 23.76 4.00 -37.91
N SER A 50 24.25 5.21 -38.14
CA SER A 50 23.82 6.40 -37.38
C SER A 50 22.34 6.73 -37.64
N LEU A 51 21.88 6.61 -38.89
CA LEU A 51 20.48 6.79 -39.26
C LEU A 51 19.57 5.73 -38.63
N VAL A 52 20.01 4.47 -38.58
CA VAL A 52 19.26 3.39 -37.92
C VAL A 52 19.18 3.62 -36.41
N ILE A 53 20.28 3.99 -35.76
CA ILE A 53 20.32 4.24 -34.31
C ILE A 53 19.41 5.42 -33.95
N THR A 54 19.48 6.52 -34.70
CA THR A 54 18.62 7.69 -34.47
C THR A 54 17.14 7.37 -34.69
N ALA A 55 16.80 6.56 -35.70
CA ALA A 55 15.44 6.09 -35.91
C ALA A 55 14.94 5.20 -34.75
N LEU A 56 15.78 4.28 -34.25
CA LEU A 56 15.44 3.41 -33.12
C LEU A 56 15.26 4.19 -31.81
N CYS A 57 16.15 5.16 -31.53
CA CYS A 57 16.03 6.05 -30.38
C CYS A 57 14.77 6.92 -30.49
N GLY A 58 14.47 7.47 -31.69
CA GLY A 58 13.25 8.23 -31.95
C GLY A 58 12.00 7.39 -31.74
N ALA A 59 11.94 6.18 -32.29
CA ALA A 59 10.82 5.25 -32.09
C ALA A 59 10.65 4.90 -30.60
N SER A 60 11.73 4.63 -29.89
CA SER A 60 11.70 4.35 -28.45
C SER A 60 11.20 5.54 -27.63
N PHE A 61 11.58 6.77 -27.99
CA PHE A 61 11.07 7.99 -27.35
C PHE A 61 9.58 8.22 -27.65
N PHE A 62 9.13 8.00 -28.89
CA PHE A 62 7.71 8.10 -29.26
C PHE A 62 6.85 7.03 -28.58
N VAL A 63 7.34 5.79 -28.51
CA VAL A 63 6.68 4.70 -27.79
C VAL A 63 6.65 5.03 -26.29
N GLY A 64 7.77 5.44 -25.70
CA GLY A 64 7.85 5.81 -24.29
C GLY A 64 6.93 6.99 -23.93
N THR A 65 6.84 8.02 -24.77
CA THR A 65 5.91 9.15 -24.55
C THR A 65 4.45 8.78 -24.82
N SER A 66 4.18 7.80 -25.68
CA SER A 66 2.83 7.27 -25.90
C SER A 66 2.34 6.43 -24.72
N TYR A 67 3.21 5.58 -24.15
CA TYR A 67 2.91 4.82 -22.94
C TYR A 67 2.93 5.69 -21.67
N GLY A 68 3.78 6.71 -21.60
CA GLY A 68 3.86 7.66 -20.48
C GLY A 68 2.67 8.63 -20.34
N LYS A 69 1.75 8.65 -21.31
CA LYS A 69 0.48 9.39 -21.21
C LYS A 69 -0.64 8.61 -20.51
N TYR A 70 -0.40 7.34 -20.15
CA TYR A 70 -1.35 6.55 -19.36
C TYR A 70 -0.95 6.54 -17.88
N GLU A 71 -0.87 7.74 -17.30
CA GLU A 71 -1.00 7.89 -15.85
C GLU A 71 -2.52 7.99 -15.60
N PRO A 72 -3.18 7.02 -14.93
CA PRO A 72 -4.56 7.17 -14.55
C PRO A 72 -4.64 8.28 -13.49
N SER A 73 -4.69 9.53 -13.93
CA SER A 73 -5.04 10.64 -13.06
C SER A 73 -6.46 10.39 -12.62
N ILE A 74 -6.68 10.25 -11.31
CA ILE A 74 -8.00 10.25 -10.69
C ILE A 74 -8.60 11.64 -10.98
N GLN A 75 -9.24 11.76 -12.15
CA GLN A 75 -9.86 13.02 -12.58
C GLN A 75 -11.19 13.24 -11.89
N ASN A 76 -11.78 12.18 -11.32
CA ASN A 76 -13.05 12.25 -10.64
C ASN A 76 -12.97 11.60 -9.25
N VAL A 77 -12.94 12.42 -8.21
CA VAL A 77 -13.01 11.97 -6.81
C VAL A 77 -14.32 11.22 -6.57
N ASP A 78 -15.38 11.55 -7.31
CA ASP A 78 -16.68 10.89 -7.20
C ASP A 78 -16.64 9.42 -7.65
N ASP A 79 -15.79 9.06 -8.62
CA ASP A 79 -15.61 7.67 -9.04
C ASP A 79 -14.88 6.86 -7.95
N VAL A 80 -13.98 7.50 -7.21
CA VAL A 80 -13.24 6.88 -6.09
C VAL A 80 -14.11 6.75 -4.85
N MET A 81 -15.01 7.71 -4.63
CA MET A 81 -15.98 7.68 -3.54
C MET A 81 -17.21 6.82 -3.86
N SER A 82 -17.41 6.47 -5.14
CA SER A 82 -18.52 5.61 -5.57
C SER A 82 -18.48 4.28 -4.83
N GLN A 83 -19.64 3.86 -4.31
CA GLN A 83 -19.71 2.65 -3.51
C GLN A 83 -19.34 1.44 -4.38
N PRO A 84 -18.33 0.63 -4.00
CA PRO A 84 -18.15 -0.66 -4.64
C PRO A 84 -19.44 -1.44 -4.49
N GLY A 85 -19.89 -2.08 -5.58
CA GLY A 85 -21.17 -2.79 -5.61
C GLY A 85 -21.32 -3.80 -4.46
N SER A 86 -22.55 -4.18 -4.14
CA SER A 86 -22.82 -5.09 -3.02
C SER A 86 -22.49 -6.54 -3.37
N ILE A 87 -21.76 -7.21 -2.48
CA ILE A 87 -21.49 -8.65 -2.56
C ILE A 87 -22.08 -9.36 -1.33
N PRO A 88 -22.80 -10.48 -1.49
CA PRO A 88 -23.31 -11.24 -0.35
C PRO A 88 -22.14 -11.88 0.41
N ARG A 89 -22.07 -11.67 1.72
CA ARG A 89 -21.06 -12.24 2.60
C ARG A 89 -21.70 -12.73 3.90
N PRO A 90 -21.70 -14.04 4.20
CA PRO A 90 -22.12 -14.51 5.51
C PRO A 90 -21.08 -14.14 6.56
N PHE A 91 -21.53 -13.75 7.75
CA PHE A 91 -20.62 -13.52 8.86
C PHE A 91 -20.29 -14.85 9.52
N LEU A 92 -19.01 -15.21 9.48
CA LEU A 92 -18.49 -16.44 10.07
C LEU A 92 -17.40 -16.07 11.06
N TYR A 93 -17.53 -16.56 12.30
CA TYR A 93 -16.54 -16.27 13.32
C TYR A 93 -15.16 -16.78 12.90
N ASN A 94 -14.18 -15.88 12.92
CA ASN A 94 -12.79 -16.18 12.67
C ASN A 94 -11.93 -15.80 13.88
N GLY A 95 -11.52 -16.84 14.63
CA GLY A 95 -10.68 -16.68 15.82
C GLY A 95 -9.34 -16.01 15.55
N LEU A 96 -8.82 -16.04 14.32
CA LEU A 96 -7.54 -15.44 13.96
C LEU A 96 -7.53 -13.92 14.20
N PHE A 97 -8.65 -13.24 13.96
CA PHE A 97 -8.74 -11.79 14.11
C PHE A 97 -9.04 -11.33 15.54
N SER A 98 -9.36 -12.25 16.44
CA SER A 98 -9.76 -11.94 17.82
C SER A 98 -8.83 -12.51 18.88
N SER A 99 -7.88 -13.39 18.52
CA SER A 99 -6.97 -14.06 19.47
C SER A 99 -5.83 -13.14 19.97
N PRO A 100 -5.05 -13.55 21.00
CA PRO A 100 -3.93 -12.75 21.52
C PRO A 100 -2.91 -12.35 20.44
N PRO A 101 -2.11 -11.28 20.66
CA PRO A 101 -1.04 -10.87 19.75
C PRO A 101 -0.05 -11.99 19.47
N SER A 102 0.30 -12.16 18.20
CA SER A 102 1.22 -13.18 17.68
C SER A 102 1.56 -12.84 16.24
N ASN A 103 2.66 -13.40 15.71
CA ASN A 103 3.04 -13.20 14.31
C ASN A 103 1.89 -13.54 13.34
N SER A 104 1.13 -14.61 13.61
CA SER A 104 0.02 -15.05 12.76
C SER A 104 -1.17 -14.07 12.78
N THR A 105 -1.60 -13.66 13.97
CA THR A 105 -2.73 -12.78 14.14
C THR A 105 -2.41 -11.37 13.64
N ASP A 106 -1.20 -10.88 13.94
CA ASP A 106 -0.80 -9.53 13.56
C ASP A 106 -0.52 -9.45 12.06
N GLY A 107 0.01 -10.53 11.47
CA GLY A 107 0.07 -10.70 10.01
C GLY A 107 -1.31 -10.66 9.36
N ALA A 108 -2.28 -11.42 9.88
CA ALA A 108 -3.65 -11.41 9.34
C ALA A 108 -4.31 -10.03 9.40
N TRP A 109 -4.08 -9.26 10.47
CA TRP A 109 -4.55 -7.88 10.57
C TRP A 109 -3.88 -6.94 9.55
N LEU A 110 -2.59 -7.11 9.28
CA LEU A 110 -1.87 -6.33 8.27
C LEU A 110 -2.40 -6.60 6.86
N GLU A 111 -2.81 -7.83 6.57
CA GLU A 111 -3.38 -8.22 5.26
C GLU A 111 -4.73 -7.57 4.96
N LEU A 112 -5.43 -7.02 5.95
CA LEU A 112 -6.68 -6.28 5.73
C LEU A 112 -6.46 -4.94 5.03
N PHE A 113 -5.22 -4.43 5.02
CA PHE A 113 -4.90 -3.12 4.49
C PHE A 113 -4.31 -3.24 3.09
N PRO A 114 -4.67 -2.33 2.16
CA PRO A 114 -3.98 -2.23 0.89
C PRO A 114 -2.54 -1.71 1.10
N PRO A 115 -1.69 -1.71 0.05
CA PRO A 115 -0.37 -1.10 0.11
C PRO A 115 -0.41 0.31 0.71
N LYS A 116 0.67 0.70 1.40
CA LYS A 116 0.75 1.97 2.14
C LYS A 116 -0.34 2.14 3.21
N LYS A 117 -0.92 1.05 3.71
CA LYS A 117 -1.94 1.03 4.78
C LYS A 117 -3.24 1.78 4.44
N GLY A 118 -3.53 2.01 3.16
CA GLY A 118 -4.72 2.76 2.73
C GLY A 118 -4.53 4.27 2.54
N PHE A 119 -3.33 4.80 2.79
CA PHE A 119 -3.05 6.21 2.56
C PHE A 119 -2.87 6.54 1.06
N LEU A 120 -3.48 7.64 0.66
CA LEU A 120 -3.43 8.18 -0.70
C LEU A 120 -2.95 9.63 -0.63
N ASN A 121 -2.08 10.04 -1.56
CA ASN A 121 -1.40 11.34 -1.51
C ASN A 121 -2.14 12.49 -2.19
N HIS A 122 -3.15 12.20 -3.02
CA HIS A 122 -3.86 13.18 -3.84
C HIS A 122 -5.34 12.80 -3.97
N LEU A 123 -6.09 12.90 -2.87
CA LEU A 123 -7.49 12.46 -2.83
C LEU A 123 -8.52 13.56 -3.06
N THR A 124 -8.15 14.80 -2.78
CA THR A 124 -9.08 15.92 -2.65
C THR A 124 -8.74 17.04 -3.65
N VAL A 125 -9.67 17.97 -3.84
CA VAL A 125 -9.50 19.16 -4.72
C VAL A 125 -8.26 19.98 -4.34
N ASP A 126 -7.84 19.92 -3.07
CA ASP A 126 -6.65 20.56 -2.50
C ASP A 126 -5.41 19.63 -2.42
N LYS A 127 -5.45 18.45 -3.05
CA LYS A 127 -4.35 17.47 -3.14
C LYS A 127 -3.81 17.02 -1.78
N GLN A 128 -4.65 17.00 -0.75
CA GLN A 128 -4.24 16.55 0.56
C GLN A 128 -4.12 15.03 0.62
N ARG A 129 -3.18 14.57 1.46
CA ARG A 129 -3.04 13.17 1.81
C ARG A 129 -4.19 12.77 2.73
N GLY A 130 -4.77 11.60 2.51
CA GLY A 130 -5.88 11.08 3.30
C GLY A 130 -5.98 9.56 3.26
N SER A 131 -6.96 9.02 3.96
CA SER A 131 -7.33 7.61 3.92
C SER A 131 -8.85 7.48 3.88
N PHE A 132 -9.33 6.38 3.30
CA PHE A 132 -10.72 5.99 3.52
C PHE A 132 -10.95 5.66 5.01
N ALA A 133 -12.10 6.08 5.52
CA ALA A 133 -12.50 5.90 6.91
C ALA A 133 -12.48 4.43 7.34
N VAL A 134 -12.87 3.48 6.48
CA VAL A 134 -12.84 2.04 6.79
C VAL A 134 -11.47 1.55 7.26
N PHE A 135 -10.38 2.05 6.67
CA PHE A 135 -9.04 1.62 7.08
C PHE A 135 -8.66 2.21 8.43
N HIS A 136 -9.06 3.44 8.71
CA HIS A 136 -8.89 4.02 10.05
C HIS A 136 -9.73 3.27 11.10
N GLN A 137 -10.99 2.93 10.79
CA GLN A 137 -11.87 2.15 11.66
C GLN A 137 -11.27 0.78 11.99
N LEU A 138 -10.73 0.07 10.99
CA LEU A 138 -10.03 -1.22 11.19
C LEU A 138 -8.75 -1.06 12.03
N HIS A 139 -7.99 0.01 11.81
CA HIS A 139 -6.80 0.32 12.61
C HIS A 139 -7.14 0.59 14.08
N CYS A 140 -8.21 1.34 14.34
CA CYS A 140 -8.73 1.59 15.68
C CYS A 140 -9.19 0.29 16.35
N LEU A 141 -9.92 -0.58 15.63
CA LEU A 141 -10.38 -1.85 16.17
C LEU A 141 -9.21 -2.79 16.53
N GLN A 142 -8.15 -2.82 15.71
CA GLN A 142 -6.92 -3.54 16.06
C GLN A 142 -6.27 -2.97 17.32
N SER A 143 -6.24 -1.64 17.47
CA SER A 143 -5.72 -0.98 18.67
C SER A 143 -6.52 -1.35 19.92
N VAL A 144 -7.85 -1.43 19.82
CA VAL A 144 -8.73 -1.92 20.89
C VAL A 144 -8.40 -3.37 21.26
N ARG A 145 -8.20 -4.26 20.27
CA ARG A 145 -7.79 -5.65 20.52
C ARG A 145 -6.46 -5.71 21.29
N LEU A 146 -5.45 -4.95 20.87
CA LEU A 146 -4.15 -4.91 21.53
C LEU A 146 -4.24 -4.36 22.96
N GLY A 147 -5.02 -3.30 23.15
CA GLY A 147 -5.30 -2.71 24.47
C GLY A 147 -5.99 -3.69 25.41
N TYR A 148 -6.99 -4.43 24.90
CA TYR A 148 -7.69 -5.48 25.65
C TYR A 148 -6.72 -6.54 26.18
N TYR A 149 -5.85 -7.09 25.33
CA TYR A 149 -4.89 -8.11 25.76
C TYR A 149 -3.79 -7.57 26.67
N THR A 150 -3.39 -6.32 26.48
CA THR A 150 -2.47 -5.64 27.40
C THR A 150 -3.09 -5.54 28.79
N ALA A 151 -4.33 -5.06 28.89
CA ALA A 151 -5.06 -4.97 30.15
C ALA A 151 -5.28 -6.35 30.80
N LEU A 152 -5.69 -7.35 30.02
CA LEU A 152 -5.89 -8.72 30.51
C LEU A 152 -4.60 -9.31 31.09
N SER A 153 -3.46 -9.08 30.42
CA SER A 153 -2.17 -9.54 30.91
C SER A 153 -1.75 -8.88 32.22
N ALA A 154 -2.12 -7.61 32.43
CA ALA A 154 -1.87 -6.88 33.67
C ALA A 154 -2.80 -7.32 34.82
N MET A 155 -4.04 -7.72 34.51
CA MET A 155 -5.04 -8.14 35.49
C MET A 155 -4.89 -9.58 35.99
N ASN A 156 -4.11 -10.43 35.31
CA ASN A 156 -3.82 -11.80 35.75
C ASN A 156 -3.01 -11.89 37.07
N GLN A 157 -2.79 -10.76 37.75
CA GLN A 157 -2.33 -10.70 39.14
C GLN A 157 -3.53 -10.63 40.10
N SER A 158 -3.91 -11.78 40.65
CA SER A 158 -4.57 -11.96 41.95
C SER A 158 -5.74 -11.02 42.29
N ARG A 159 -6.95 -11.27 41.75
CA ARG A 159 -8.17 -10.66 42.30
C ARG A 159 -9.35 -11.63 42.30
N GLN A 160 -10.03 -11.74 43.43
CA GLN A 160 -11.37 -12.34 43.54
C GLN A 160 -12.41 -11.29 43.12
N LEU A 161 -13.30 -11.67 42.22
CA LEU A 161 -14.37 -10.80 41.70
C LEU A 161 -15.56 -10.77 42.67
N THR A 162 -16.21 -9.62 42.76
CA THR A 162 -17.48 -9.39 43.47
C THR A 162 -18.69 -9.75 42.60
N ASP A 163 -19.89 -9.85 43.19
CA ASP A 163 -21.12 -10.23 42.46
C ASP A 163 -21.52 -9.24 41.34
N GLU A 164 -21.21 -7.95 41.48
CA GLU A 164 -21.38 -6.95 40.40
C GLU A 164 -20.38 -7.15 39.24
N GLU A 165 -19.16 -7.60 39.55
CA GLU A 165 -18.14 -7.96 38.55
C GLU A 165 -18.52 -9.25 37.80
N MET A 166 -19.33 -10.11 38.42
CA MET A 166 -19.90 -11.32 37.81
C MET A 166 -21.01 -10.99 36.79
N ARG A 167 -21.78 -9.90 36.97
CA ARG A 167 -22.71 -9.43 35.91
C ARG A 167 -21.98 -8.85 34.70
N LEU A 168 -20.86 -8.17 34.93
CA LEU A 168 -19.97 -7.71 33.86
C LEU A 168 -19.30 -8.88 33.12
N GLU A 169 -19.26 -10.08 33.71
CA GLU A 169 -18.68 -11.29 33.10
C GLU A 169 -19.42 -11.69 31.80
N PHE A 170 -20.74 -11.50 31.69
CA PHE A 170 -21.45 -11.92 30.48
C PHE A 170 -21.05 -11.08 29.24
N VAL A 171 -20.87 -9.78 29.40
CA VAL A 171 -20.48 -8.84 28.33
C VAL A 171 -18.96 -8.74 28.18
N GLY A 172 -18.24 -8.82 29.30
CA GLY A 172 -16.79 -8.68 29.38
C GLY A 172 -16.01 -10.00 29.33
N SER A 173 -16.68 -11.16 29.27
CA SER A 173 -15.97 -12.45 29.18
C SER A 173 -15.04 -12.45 27.96
N PRO A 174 -13.85 -13.08 28.07
CA PRO A 174 -12.93 -13.16 26.94
C PRO A 174 -13.56 -13.74 25.69
N THR A 175 -14.47 -14.70 25.81
CA THR A 175 -15.19 -15.28 24.67
C THR A 175 -16.10 -14.25 24.00
N HIS A 176 -16.87 -13.48 24.77
CA HIS A 176 -17.77 -12.46 24.23
C HIS A 176 -16.99 -11.32 23.57
N VAL A 177 -15.95 -10.80 24.22
CA VAL A 177 -15.10 -9.73 23.67
C VAL A 177 -14.44 -10.17 22.35
N ARG A 178 -13.93 -11.41 22.30
CA ARG A 178 -13.33 -11.97 21.07
C ARG A 178 -14.34 -12.09 19.94
N HIS A 179 -15.55 -12.56 20.23
CA HIS A 179 -16.64 -12.62 19.27
C HIS A 179 -17.00 -11.22 18.74
N CYS A 180 -17.12 -10.23 19.63
CA CYS A 180 -17.41 -8.83 19.26
C CYS A 180 -16.32 -8.23 18.37
N ILE A 181 -15.03 -8.43 18.68
CA ILE A 181 -13.94 -7.90 17.86
C ILE A 181 -14.06 -8.40 16.42
N ASP A 182 -14.26 -9.70 16.22
CA ASP A 182 -14.37 -10.23 14.86
C ASP A 182 -15.69 -9.84 14.17
N TYR A 183 -16.79 -9.76 14.91
CA TYR A 183 -18.07 -9.29 14.39
C TYR A 183 -18.00 -7.82 13.92
N ILE A 184 -17.38 -6.93 14.71
CA ILE A 184 -17.22 -5.53 14.34
C ILE A 184 -16.29 -5.42 13.12
N ARG A 185 -15.18 -6.18 13.08
CA ARG A 185 -14.29 -6.22 11.90
C ARG A 185 -15.07 -6.58 10.63
N GLN A 186 -15.88 -7.62 10.68
CA GLN A 186 -16.72 -8.03 9.54
C GLN A 186 -17.77 -6.97 9.19
N SER A 187 -18.36 -6.31 10.19
CA SER A 187 -19.32 -5.22 10.00
C SER A 187 -18.69 -4.02 9.30
N LEU A 188 -17.48 -3.62 9.70
CA LEU A 188 -16.71 -2.54 9.08
C LEU A 188 -16.36 -2.85 7.62
N MET A 189 -16.00 -4.09 7.31
CA MET A 189 -15.73 -4.51 5.93
C MET A 189 -17.01 -4.61 5.08
N CYS A 190 -18.12 -5.06 5.66
CA CYS A 190 -19.41 -5.15 4.99
C CYS A 190 -20.01 -3.77 4.68
N HIS A 191 -19.72 -2.79 5.53
CA HIS A 191 -20.17 -1.40 5.40
C HIS A 191 -18.98 -0.48 5.21
N ALA A 192 -18.03 -0.90 4.35
CA ALA A 192 -16.79 -0.19 4.13
C ALA A 192 -17.05 1.29 3.89
N ASP A 193 -16.72 2.11 4.89
CA ASP A 193 -16.92 3.54 4.88
C ASP A 193 -15.92 4.18 3.88
N THR A 194 -16.46 4.60 2.73
CA THR A 194 -15.73 5.24 1.63
C THR A 194 -15.60 6.76 1.79
N ASN A 195 -15.97 7.33 2.94
CA ASN A 195 -15.66 8.72 3.25
C ASN A 195 -14.15 8.90 3.40
N ILE A 196 -13.66 10.09 3.02
CA ILE A 196 -12.23 10.42 3.03
C ILE A 196 -11.91 11.23 4.29
N GLU A 197 -10.96 10.74 5.06
CA GLU A 197 -10.42 11.43 6.23
C GLU A 197 -9.06 12.05 5.86
N PRO A 198 -8.89 13.38 5.95
CA PRO A 198 -7.63 14.03 5.66
C PRO A 198 -6.60 13.75 6.77
N VAL A 199 -5.32 13.72 6.38
CA VAL A 199 -4.21 13.66 7.32
C VAL A 199 -4.05 15.00 8.02
N VAL A 200 -4.03 14.97 9.35
CA VAL A 200 -3.63 16.11 10.18
C VAL A 200 -2.11 16.24 10.09
N GLN A 201 -1.63 17.35 9.52
CA GLN A 201 -0.22 17.51 9.13
C GLN A 201 0.73 17.43 10.34
N GLU A 202 0.35 18.03 11.47
CA GLU A 202 1.14 18.07 12.70
C GLU A 202 1.36 16.67 13.29
N GLN A 203 0.44 15.75 13.02
CA GLN A 203 0.41 14.40 13.60
C GLN A 203 0.80 13.33 12.57
N ASN A 204 0.84 13.69 11.27
CA ASN A 204 0.99 12.77 10.15
C ASN A 204 0.07 11.53 10.26
N SER A 205 -1.14 11.75 10.77
CA SER A 205 -2.16 10.73 11.04
C SER A 205 -3.54 11.20 10.61
N VAL A 206 -4.44 10.26 10.36
CA VAL A 206 -5.88 10.53 10.32
C VAL A 206 -6.42 10.53 11.75
N VAL A 207 -7.31 11.48 12.05
CA VAL A 207 -7.98 11.60 13.35
C VAL A 207 -9.46 11.21 13.23
N GLY A 208 -10.03 11.28 12.02
CA GLY A 208 -11.43 10.96 11.71
C GLY A 208 -12.47 11.94 12.27
N PHE A 209 -12.13 12.73 13.29
CA PHE A 209 -13.00 13.78 13.80
C PHE A 209 -12.86 15.07 13.00
N GLY A 210 -13.99 15.72 12.70
CA GLY A 210 -14.05 16.96 11.94
C GLY A 210 -14.17 16.77 10.42
N SER A 211 -14.01 15.54 9.90
CA SER A 211 -14.38 15.20 8.53
C SER A 211 -15.89 15.00 8.40
N THR A 212 -16.42 15.30 7.21
CA THR A 212 -17.83 15.02 6.89
C THR A 212 -17.96 13.58 6.42
N HIS A 213 -18.93 12.84 6.99
CA HIS A 213 -19.27 11.49 6.56
C HIS A 213 -20.70 11.44 6.04
N TYR A 214 -20.90 10.76 4.91
CA TYR A 214 -22.22 10.48 4.35
C TYR A 214 -22.75 9.15 4.89
N CYS A 215 -23.53 9.23 5.97
CA CYS A 215 -24.05 8.07 6.69
C CYS A 215 -25.49 7.72 6.28
N ARG A 216 -25.89 6.46 6.52
CA ARG A 216 -27.32 6.10 6.57
C ARG A 216 -27.97 6.87 7.71
N ASN A 217 -29.20 7.34 7.49
CA ASN A 217 -29.95 8.04 8.53
C ASN A 217 -30.39 7.07 9.64
N TYR A 218 -29.59 7.01 10.70
CA TYR A 218 -29.81 6.13 11.85
C TYR A 218 -31.10 6.47 12.60
N ASP A 219 -31.40 7.75 12.77
CA ASP A 219 -32.61 8.18 13.47
C ASP A 219 -33.88 7.78 12.70
N ALA A 220 -33.89 7.94 11.38
CA ALA A 220 -34.99 7.48 10.55
C ALA A 220 -35.19 5.94 10.63
N LEU A 221 -34.11 5.16 10.72
CA LEU A 221 -34.21 3.71 10.93
C LEU A 221 -34.80 3.41 12.31
N LYS A 222 -34.28 4.05 13.36
CA LYS A 222 -34.73 3.87 14.74
C LYS A 222 -36.22 4.21 14.89
N GLU A 223 -36.66 5.33 14.32
CA GLU A 223 -38.07 5.75 14.33
C GLU A 223 -38.96 4.76 13.57
N ARG A 224 -38.50 4.28 12.41
CA ARG A 224 -39.22 3.27 11.63
C ARG A 224 -39.41 1.97 12.41
N VAL A 225 -38.36 1.48 13.06
CA VAL A 225 -38.43 0.26 13.88
C VAL A 225 -39.39 0.45 15.05
N ALA A 226 -39.31 1.59 15.75
CA ALA A 226 -40.23 1.89 16.84
C ALA A 226 -41.69 1.98 16.36
N ALA A 227 -41.94 2.48 15.15
CA ALA A 227 -43.28 2.48 14.57
C ALA A 227 -43.78 1.08 14.26
N LEU A 228 -42.93 0.19 13.72
CA LEU A 228 -43.28 -1.20 13.46
C LEU A 228 -43.63 -1.95 14.74
N GLN A 229 -42.84 -1.77 15.81
CA GLN A 229 -43.10 -2.38 17.12
C GLN A 229 -44.47 -1.99 17.68
N ARG A 230 -44.86 -0.71 17.57
CA ARG A 230 -46.20 -0.26 17.98
C ARG A 230 -47.33 -0.91 17.17
N LEU A 231 -47.10 -1.17 15.88
CA LEU A 231 -48.08 -1.88 15.05
C LEU A 231 -48.21 -3.35 15.46
N GLU A 232 -47.10 -4.02 15.79
CA GLU A 232 -47.09 -5.39 16.30
C GLU A 232 -47.82 -5.50 17.66
N GLU A 233 -47.61 -4.53 18.56
CA GLU A 233 -48.31 -4.47 19.84
C GLU A 233 -49.82 -4.29 19.67
N ASN A 234 -50.25 -3.35 18.83
CA ASN A 234 -51.67 -3.10 18.57
C ASN A 234 -52.35 -4.30 17.88
N ALA A 235 -51.66 -4.96 16.94
CA ALA A 235 -52.16 -6.15 16.29
C ALA A 235 -52.35 -7.32 17.27
N ASN A 236 -51.49 -7.42 18.30
CA ASN A 236 -51.64 -8.42 19.35
C ASN A 236 -52.78 -8.11 20.33
N THR A 237 -53.12 -6.84 20.55
CA THR A 237 -54.28 -6.46 21.39
C THR A 237 -55.62 -6.67 20.70
N ASP A 238 -55.68 -6.61 19.36
CA ASP A 238 -56.92 -6.81 18.60
C ASP A 238 -57.33 -8.30 18.47
N VAL A 239 -56.45 -9.23 18.88
CA VAL A 239 -56.66 -10.68 18.84
C VAL A 239 -57.05 -11.26 20.22
N ALA A 240 -56.97 -10.46 21.28
CA ALA A 240 -57.29 -10.85 22.66
C ALA A 240 -58.70 -10.39 23.10
#